data_AF-A0A6L7Y800-F1
#
_entry.id   AF-A0A6L7Y800-F1
#
_cell.length_a   1.000
_cell.length_b   1.000
_cell.length_c   1.000
_cell.angle_alpha   90.00
_cell.angle_beta   90.00
_cell.angle_gamma   90.00
#
_symmetry.space_group_name_H-M   'P 1'
#
loop_
_entity.id
_entity.type
_entity.pdbx_description
1 polymer ?
#
loop_
_entity_poly.entity_id
_entity_poly.type
_entity_poly.pdbx_seq_one_letter_code
_entity_poly.pdbx_strand_id
1 'polypeptide(L)'
;MNGVIGDETGHPRTGPLWLRDAIEGYARFAYEMAARPDAAAQRRIGLARIASQVTLPLSGLATYDPATTPEPQILAPLGYFIGELLVDHAGEQALLNYYRKRSRFQTWQRTFEQVFGITVEDFYEEFEAYRVDFARPSE
;
A
#
# COMPACT_ATOMS: atom_id res chain seq x y z
N MET A 1 -12.34 -25.84 1.09
CA MET A 1 -12.37 -25.23 -0.25
C MET A 1 -12.92 -23.82 -0.11
N ASN A 2 -12.04 -22.82 0.03
CA ASN A 2 -12.45 -21.42 0.15
C ASN A 2 -12.32 -20.76 -1.23
N GLY A 3 -13.46 -20.62 -1.92
CA GLY A 3 -13.52 -19.87 -3.16
C GLY A 3 -13.25 -18.39 -2.86
N VAL A 4 -12.07 -17.90 -3.23
CA VAL A 4 -11.81 -16.47 -3.34
C VAL A 4 -12.69 -15.99 -4.48
N ILE A 5 -13.84 -15.39 -4.14
CA ILE A 5 -14.70 -14.78 -5.14
C ILE A 5 -13.97 -13.52 -5.60
N GLY A 6 -13.21 -13.63 -6.69
CA GLY A 6 -12.74 -12.47 -7.44
C GLY A 6 -13.93 -11.72 -8.05
N ASP A 7 -13.72 -10.47 -8.44
CA ASP A 7 -14.63 -9.85 -9.42
C ASP A 7 -14.41 -10.48 -10.81
N GLU A 8 -15.20 -10.05 -11.81
CA GLU A 8 -15.11 -10.55 -13.19
C GLU A 8 -13.73 -10.30 -13.85
N THR A 9 -12.83 -9.58 -13.19
CA THR A 9 -11.47 -9.27 -13.64
C THR A 9 -10.38 -10.06 -12.90
N GLY A 10 -10.76 -10.99 -12.02
CA GLY A 10 -9.81 -11.82 -11.25
C GLY A 10 -9.16 -11.11 -10.07
N HIS A 11 -9.58 -9.87 -9.75
CA HIS A 11 -9.04 -9.15 -8.61
C HIS A 11 -9.70 -9.62 -7.32
N PRO A 12 -8.95 -9.71 -6.21
CA PRO A 12 -9.56 -9.97 -4.92
C PRO A 12 -10.61 -8.90 -4.63
N ARG A 13 -11.82 -9.30 -4.20
CA ARG A 13 -12.84 -8.36 -3.66
C ARG A 13 -12.34 -7.56 -2.46
N THR A 14 -11.16 -7.88 -1.94
CA THR A 14 -10.46 -7.18 -0.86
C THR A 14 -9.63 -5.99 -1.34
N GLY A 15 -9.47 -5.83 -2.65
CA GLY A 15 -8.42 -5.02 -3.22
C GLY A 15 -7.09 -5.78 -3.31
N PRO A 16 -6.11 -5.18 -3.99
CA PRO A 16 -4.82 -5.78 -4.24
C PRO A 16 -4.00 -5.93 -2.96
N LEU A 17 -3.05 -6.87 -2.96
CA LEU A 17 -2.21 -7.13 -1.78
C LEU A 17 -1.44 -5.89 -1.32
N TRP A 18 -0.97 -5.07 -2.25
CA TRP A 18 -0.26 -3.84 -1.90
C TRP A 18 -1.09 -2.90 -1.02
N LEU A 19 -2.42 -2.86 -1.19
CA LEU A 19 -3.29 -1.97 -0.43
C LEU A 19 -3.48 -2.47 1.01
N ARG A 20 -3.60 -3.80 1.17
CA ARG A 20 -3.57 -4.42 2.50
C ARG A 20 -2.24 -4.13 3.19
N ASP A 21 -1.13 -4.40 2.51
CA ASP A 21 0.21 -4.23 3.06
C ASP A 21 0.53 -2.75 3.33
N ALA A 22 -0.09 -1.83 2.59
CA ALA A 22 0.01 -0.41 2.84
C ALA A 22 -0.58 -0.02 4.20
N ILE A 23 -1.82 -0.45 4.45
CA ILE A 23 -2.52 -0.14 5.69
C ILE A 23 -1.84 -0.82 6.88
N GLU A 24 -1.50 -2.12 6.74
CA GLU A 24 -0.82 -2.87 7.81
C GLU A 24 0.62 -2.39 8.05
N GLY A 25 1.33 -2.03 6.99
CA GLY A 25 2.70 -1.52 7.02
C GLY A 25 2.78 -0.18 7.73
N TYR A 26 1.89 0.76 7.36
CA TYR A 26 1.81 2.06 8.02
C TYR A 26 1.43 1.92 9.50
N ALA A 27 0.35 1.20 9.83
CA ALA A 27 -0.11 1.06 11.22
C ALA A 27 0.98 0.45 12.13
N ARG A 28 1.70 -0.55 11.62
CA ARG A 28 2.83 -1.17 12.33
C ARG A 28 3.97 -0.17 12.56
N PHE A 29 4.30 0.62 11.56
CA PHE A 29 5.37 1.62 11.66
C PHE A 29 4.97 2.78 12.57
N ALA A 30 3.73 3.26 12.52
CA ALA A 30 3.21 4.28 13.42
C ALA A 30 3.28 3.84 14.89
N TYR A 31 2.92 2.58 15.17
CA TYR A 31 3.10 2.00 16.51
C TYR A 31 4.58 1.94 16.92
N GLU A 32 5.46 1.52 16.01
CA GLU A 32 6.91 1.45 16.26
C GLU A 32 7.51 2.84 16.54
N MET A 33 7.12 3.86 15.76
CA MET A 33 7.52 5.27 15.96
C MET A 33 7.10 5.79 17.34
N ALA A 34 5.87 5.47 17.77
CA ALA A 34 5.36 5.88 19.08
C ALA A 34 6.10 5.17 20.24
N ALA A 35 6.49 3.91 20.05
CA ALA A 35 7.14 3.11 21.09
C ALA A 35 8.67 3.29 21.14
N ARG A 36 9.32 3.48 19.98
CA ARG A 36 10.78 3.46 19.78
C ARG A 36 11.19 4.36 18.59
N PRO A 37 11.13 5.70 18.74
CA PRO A 37 11.30 6.64 17.63
C PRO A 37 12.65 6.49 16.91
N ASP A 38 13.75 6.32 17.64
CA ASP A 38 15.09 6.20 17.03
C ASP A 38 15.24 4.91 16.21
N ALA A 39 14.74 3.79 16.73
CA ALA A 39 14.79 2.51 16.03
C ALA A 39 13.91 2.51 14.78
N ALA A 40 12.73 3.13 14.87
CA ALA A 40 11.81 3.28 13.76
C ALA A 40 12.41 4.19 12.67
N ALA A 41 13.04 5.31 13.03
CA ALA A 41 13.74 6.18 12.08
C ALA A 41 14.85 5.42 11.32
N GLN A 42 15.67 4.64 12.02
CA GLN A 42 16.70 3.81 11.40
C GLN A 42 16.09 2.74 10.48
N ARG A 43 14.98 2.13 10.89
CA ARG A 43 14.25 1.15 10.09
C ARG A 43 13.67 1.77 8.82
N ARG A 44 13.13 3.00 8.88
CA ARG A 44 12.63 3.73 7.71
C ARG A 44 13.70 3.88 6.63
N ILE A 45 14.93 4.23 7.02
CA ILE A 45 16.08 4.32 6.08
C ILE A 45 16.35 2.96 5.43
N GLY A 46 16.32 1.88 6.21
CA GLY A 46 16.48 0.52 5.69
C GLY A 46 15.37 0.12 4.71
N LEU A 47 14.12 0.44 5.03
CA LEU A 47 12.98 0.20 4.15
C LEU A 47 13.09 1.02 2.86
N ALA A 48 13.46 2.31 2.94
CA ALA A 48 13.64 3.16 1.77
C ALA A 48 14.67 2.57 0.80
N ARG A 49 15.79 2.08 1.32
CA ARG A 49 16.83 1.42 0.52
C ARG A 49 16.35 0.15 -0.18
N ILE A 50 15.50 -0.65 0.46
CA ILE A 50 14.96 -1.88 -0.14
C ILE A 50 13.86 -1.52 -1.15
N ALA A 51 12.96 -0.60 -0.79
CA ALA A 51 11.87 -0.14 -1.64
C ALA A 51 12.38 0.53 -2.93
N SER A 52 13.49 1.25 -2.88
CA SER A 52 14.11 1.88 -4.06
C SER A 52 14.70 0.89 -5.06
N GLN A 53 14.96 -0.36 -4.65
CA GLN A 53 15.42 -1.41 -5.55
C GLN A 53 14.28 -2.07 -6.33
N VAL A 54 13.03 -1.80 -5.94
CA VAL A 54 11.89 -2.27 -6.71
C VAL A 54 11.83 -1.48 -8.01
N THR A 55 11.62 -2.17 -9.13
CA THR A 55 11.46 -1.55 -10.45
C THR A 55 10.07 -1.79 -11.04
N LEU A 56 9.31 -2.73 -10.48
CA LEU A 56 7.93 -2.97 -10.88
C LEU A 56 7.06 -1.75 -10.48
N PRO A 57 6.22 -1.23 -11.38
CA PRO A 57 5.29 -0.16 -11.04
C PRO A 57 4.18 -0.70 -10.12
N LEU A 58 3.61 0.17 -9.28
CA LEU A 58 2.55 -0.21 -8.35
C LEU A 58 1.30 -0.75 -9.07
N SER A 59 0.98 -0.23 -10.25
CA SER A 59 -0.09 -0.75 -11.11
C SER A 59 0.14 -2.22 -11.51
N GLY A 60 1.40 -2.64 -11.69
CA GLY A 60 1.76 -4.04 -11.95
C GLY A 60 1.54 -4.97 -10.75
N LEU A 61 1.43 -4.42 -9.54
CA LEU A 61 1.11 -5.17 -8.32
C LEU A 61 -0.41 -5.28 -8.08
N ALA A 62 -1.24 -4.58 -8.85
CA ALA A 62 -2.69 -4.63 -8.70
C ALA A 62 -3.27 -6.02 -9.03
N THR A 63 -2.69 -6.68 -10.03
CA THR A 63 -3.09 -8.02 -10.52
C THR A 63 -2.28 -9.15 -9.89
N TYR A 64 -1.40 -8.84 -8.94
CA TYR A 64 -0.50 -9.80 -8.33
C TYR A 64 -1.28 -10.83 -7.50
N ASP A 65 -1.11 -12.12 -7.83
CA ASP A 65 -1.73 -13.25 -7.13
C ASP A 65 -0.67 -14.12 -6.43
N PRO A 66 -0.69 -14.20 -5.09
CA PRO A 66 0.27 -14.98 -4.31
C PRO A 66 0.10 -16.49 -4.45
N ALA A 67 -1.05 -16.96 -4.98
CA ALA A 67 -1.27 -18.38 -5.20
C ALA A 67 -0.51 -18.91 -6.43
N THR A 68 -0.21 -18.02 -7.39
CA THR A 68 0.41 -18.36 -8.67
C THR A 68 1.80 -17.74 -8.83
N THR A 69 2.13 -16.73 -8.03
CA THR A 69 3.43 -16.07 -8.02
C THR A 69 3.99 -16.06 -6.60
N PRO A 70 5.30 -16.30 -6.37
CA PRO A 70 5.90 -16.17 -5.04
C PRO A 70 5.83 -14.71 -4.56
N GLU A 71 5.41 -14.50 -3.30
CA GLU A 71 5.29 -13.16 -2.70
C GLU A 71 6.58 -12.38 -2.88
N PRO A 72 6.56 -11.26 -3.63
CA PRO A 72 7.71 -10.43 -3.78
C PRO A 72 8.10 -9.97 -2.38
N GLN A 73 9.30 -10.34 -1.90
CA GLN A 73 9.85 -9.88 -0.61
C GLN A 73 9.90 -8.33 -0.49
N ILE A 74 9.61 -7.66 -1.60
CA ILE A 74 9.54 -6.22 -1.81
C ILE A 74 8.18 -5.58 -1.46
N LEU A 75 7.10 -6.35 -1.26
CA LEU A 75 5.79 -5.78 -0.93
C LEU A 75 5.76 -5.13 0.46
N ALA A 76 6.35 -5.76 1.47
CA ALA A 76 6.34 -5.22 2.82
C ALA A 76 7.11 -3.88 2.97
N PRO A 77 8.31 -3.72 2.38
CA PRO A 77 8.99 -2.41 2.34
C PRO A 77 8.22 -1.33 1.58
N LEU A 78 7.61 -1.67 0.44
CA LEU A 78 6.78 -0.73 -0.32
C LEU A 78 5.51 -0.35 0.43
N GLY A 79 4.87 -1.31 1.10
CA GLY A 79 3.63 -1.10 1.83
C GLY A 79 3.73 0.09 2.79
N TYR A 80 4.81 0.20 3.56
CA TYR A 80 5.01 1.36 4.43
C TYR A 80 4.90 2.70 3.68
N PHE A 81 5.65 2.88 2.58
CA PHE A 81 5.68 4.14 1.84
C PHE A 81 4.37 4.40 1.08
N ILE A 82 3.71 3.36 0.58
CA ILE A 82 2.38 3.49 -0.01
C ILE A 82 1.39 3.99 1.05
N GLY A 83 1.45 3.41 2.26
CA GLY A 83 0.60 3.82 3.37
C GLY A 83 0.93 5.24 3.86
N GLU A 84 2.21 5.61 3.92
CA GLU A 84 2.68 6.96 4.22
C GLU A 84 2.05 7.98 3.26
N LEU A 85 2.12 7.72 1.95
CA LEU A 85 1.52 8.59 0.93
C LEU A 85 -0.01 8.68 1.05
N LEU A 86 -0.70 7.57 1.32
CA LEU A 86 -2.16 7.58 1.53
C LEU A 86 -2.56 8.41 2.76
N VAL A 87 -1.75 8.37 3.82
CA VAL A 87 -1.99 9.18 5.02
C VAL A 87 -1.68 10.65 4.77
N ASP A 88 -0.62 10.96 4.03
CA ASP A 88 -0.33 12.34 3.64
C ASP A 88 -1.47 12.94 2.80
N HIS A 89 -2.10 12.13 1.93
CA HIS A 89 -3.20 12.57 1.07
C HIS A 89 -4.54 12.71 1.81
N ALA A 90 -4.94 11.70 2.59
CA ALA A 90 -6.31 11.60 3.12
C ALA A 90 -6.41 11.51 4.66
N GLY A 91 -5.27 11.49 5.35
CA GLY A 91 -5.16 11.33 6.79
C GLY A 91 -5.28 9.88 7.26
N GLU A 92 -4.77 9.61 8.47
CA GLU A 92 -4.67 8.27 9.04
C GLU A 92 -6.04 7.58 9.16
N GLN A 93 -7.09 8.34 9.49
CA GLN A 93 -8.44 7.81 9.63
C GLN A 93 -9.00 7.22 8.31
N ALA A 94 -8.49 7.65 7.15
CA ALA A 94 -8.90 7.12 5.85
C ALA A 94 -8.55 5.63 5.73
N LEU A 95 -7.39 5.19 6.24
CA LEU A 95 -6.98 3.78 6.21
C LEU A 95 -8.01 2.87 6.90
N LEU A 96 -8.50 3.27 8.07
CA LEU A 96 -9.55 2.53 8.80
C LEU A 96 -10.91 2.62 8.10
N ASN A 97 -11.22 3.78 7.53
CA ASN A 97 -12.48 4.00 6.83
C ASN A 97 -12.59 3.14 5.56
N TYR A 98 -11.47 2.83 4.90
CA TYR A 98 -11.44 1.90 3.77
C TYR A 98 -12.00 0.52 4.16
N TYR A 99 -11.52 -0.05 5.28
CA TYR A 99 -12.05 -1.33 5.76
C TYR A 99 -13.50 -1.26 6.21
N ARG A 100 -13.92 -0.15 6.82
CA ARG A 100 -15.32 0.05 7.26
C ARG A 100 -16.29 0.18 6.10
N LYS A 101 -15.89 0.88 5.04
CA LYS A 101 -16.72 1.13 3.85
C LYS A 101 -16.69 -0.01 2.84
N ARG A 102 -15.84 -1.03 3.04
CA ARG A 102 -15.80 -2.21 2.19
C ARG A 102 -17.15 -2.92 2.18
N SER A 103 -17.91 -2.69 1.11
CA SER A 103 -19.18 -3.35 0.85
C SER A 103 -18.95 -4.55 -0.08
N ARG A 104 -19.71 -5.64 0.13
CA ARG A 104 -19.68 -6.81 -0.77
C ARG A 104 -20.19 -6.52 -2.19
N PHE A 105 -20.78 -5.34 -2.42
CA PHE A 105 -21.40 -4.94 -3.68
C PHE A 105 -20.64 -3.84 -4.42
N GLN A 106 -19.51 -3.39 -3.90
CA GLN A 106 -18.72 -2.30 -4.47
C GLN A 106 -17.33 -2.82 -4.86
N THR A 107 -16.81 -2.33 -5.98
CA THR A 107 -15.42 -2.60 -6.36
C THR A 107 -14.48 -1.92 -5.38
N TRP A 108 -13.28 -2.47 -5.23
CA TRP A 108 -12.29 -1.90 -4.30
C TRP A 108 -11.83 -0.53 -4.78
N GLN A 109 -11.70 -0.31 -6.10
CA GLN A 109 -11.33 0.97 -6.71
C GLN A 109 -12.32 2.07 -6.33
N ARG A 110 -13.62 1.79 -6.47
CA ARG A 110 -14.66 2.76 -6.10
C ARG A 110 -14.67 3.03 -4.59
N THR A 111 -14.33 2.03 -3.77
CA THR A 111 -14.19 2.23 -2.32
C THR A 111 -12.96 3.07 -2.00
N PHE A 112 -11.86 2.83 -2.71
CA PHE A 112 -10.62 3.58 -2.62
C PHE A 112 -10.86 5.06 -2.94
N GLU A 113 -11.43 5.36 -4.11
CA GLU A 113 -11.81 6.71 -4.53
C GLU A 113 -12.66 7.45 -3.50
N GLN A 114 -13.69 6.79 -2.97
CA GLN A 114 -14.58 7.41 -2.00
C GLN A 114 -13.94 7.70 -0.64
N VAL A 115 -12.88 6.95 -0.28
CA VAL A 115 -12.23 7.05 1.02
C VAL A 115 -11.04 7.99 0.96
N PHE A 116 -10.22 7.86 -0.07
CA PHE A 116 -8.98 8.59 -0.23
C PHE A 116 -9.15 9.85 -1.07
N GLY A 117 -10.26 10.01 -1.81
CA GLY A 117 -10.53 11.23 -2.59
C GLY A 117 -9.74 11.35 -3.88
N ILE A 118 -9.03 10.28 -4.29
CA ILE A 118 -8.20 10.19 -5.48
C ILE A 118 -8.51 8.91 -6.25
N THR A 119 -8.41 8.94 -7.58
CA THR A 119 -8.55 7.73 -8.39
C THR A 119 -7.39 6.78 -8.16
N VAL A 120 -7.59 5.50 -8.44
CA VAL A 120 -6.52 4.51 -8.31
C VAL A 120 -5.39 4.80 -9.31
N GLU A 121 -5.76 5.21 -10.52
CA GLU A 121 -4.84 5.56 -11.59
C GLU A 121 -4.00 6.78 -11.22
N ASP A 122 -4.62 7.86 -10.74
CA ASP A 122 -3.90 9.06 -10.29
C ASP A 122 -2.98 8.73 -9.10
N PHE A 123 -3.43 7.87 -8.17
CA PHE A 123 -2.60 7.42 -7.06
C PHE A 123 -1.38 6.60 -7.53
N TYR A 124 -1.52 5.78 -8.56
CA TYR A 124 -0.37 5.07 -9.14
C TYR A 124 0.65 6.04 -9.70
N GLU A 125 0.23 7.07 -10.43
CA GLU A 125 1.13 8.09 -10.96
C GLU A 125 1.82 8.88 -9.83
N GLU A 126 1.06 9.30 -8.83
CA GLU A 126 1.58 10.01 -7.65
C GLU A 126 2.61 9.17 -6.89
N PHE A 127 2.34 7.87 -6.71
CA PHE A 127 3.27 6.98 -6.04
C PHE A 127 4.58 6.78 -6.83
N GLU A 128 4.52 6.68 -8.15
CA GLU A 128 5.75 6.57 -8.95
C GLU A 128 6.61 7.84 -8.88
N ALA A 129 5.99 9.03 -8.76
CA ALA A 129 6.71 10.26 -8.49
C ALA A 129 7.32 10.25 -7.07
N TYR A 130 6.53 9.85 -6.07
CA TYR A 130 6.94 9.78 -4.67
C TYR A 130 8.15 8.84 -4.43
N ARG A 131 8.25 7.76 -5.21
CA ARG A 131 9.40 6.84 -5.19
C ARG A 131 10.73 7.51 -5.47
N VAL A 132 10.76 8.52 -6.33
CA VAL A 132 11.99 9.25 -6.64
C VAL A 132 12.48 10.02 -5.41
N ASP A 133 11.56 10.53 -4.61
CA ASP A 133 11.88 11.35 -3.44
C ASP A 133 12.38 10.51 -2.27
N PHE A 134 11.69 9.42 -1.91
CA PHE A 134 12.14 8.58 -0.80
C PHE A 134 13.33 7.69 -1.14
N ALA A 135 13.64 7.49 -2.43
CA ALA A 135 14.86 6.82 -2.86
C ALA A 135 16.11 7.70 -2.76
N ARG A 136 15.96 9.02 -2.61
CA ARG A 136 17.08 9.94 -2.47
C ARG A 136 17.69 9.80 -1.08
N PRO A 137 19.00 9.50 -0.96
CA PRO A 137 19.67 9.56 0.33
C PRO A 137 19.58 10.99 0.88
N SER A 138 19.19 11.15 2.14
CA SER A 138 19.41 12.41 2.86
C SER A 138 20.92 12.66 2.88
N GLU A 139 21.37 13.76 2.26
CA GLU A 139 22.77 14.21 2.26
C GLU A 139 23.26 14.56 3.67
#